data_AF-A0A9J7BWQ7-F1
#
_entry.id   AF-A0A9J7BWQ7-F1
#
_cell.length_a   1.000
_cell.length_b   1.000
_cell.length_c   1.000
_cell.angle_alpha   90.00
_cell.angle_beta   90.00
_cell.angle_gamma   90.00
#
_symmetry.space_group_name_H-M   'P 1'
#
loop_
_entity.id
_entity.type
_entity.pdbx_description
1 polymer ?
#
loop_
_entity_poly.entity_id
_entity_poly.type
_entity_poly.pdbx_seq_one_letter_code
_entity_poly.pdbx_strand_id
1 'polypeptide(L)'
;MSLAILHAPPGRLVDISASAPPRDRTSRTQKALDHCKAEWSNAYQIAQEKGLPATKALRMAQVAYKLALPKLDGLPAIRAHIAAVAQGVALEVFTGRDASQLLYAAQVALTLQQKGTKK
;
A
#
# COMPACT_ATOMS: atom_id res chain seq x y z
N MET A 1 16.35 -69.96 29.17
CA MET A 1 16.96 -68.63 28.99
C MET A 1 16.17 -67.93 27.90
N SER A 2 15.27 -67.02 28.29
CA SER A 2 14.26 -66.42 27.41
C SER A 2 14.85 -65.35 26.48
N LEU A 3 14.49 -65.46 25.20
CA LEU A 3 14.81 -64.51 24.14
C LEU A 3 13.87 -63.30 24.25
N ALA A 4 14.40 -62.13 24.58
CA ALA A 4 13.64 -60.89 24.64
C ALA A 4 13.47 -60.32 23.21
N ILE A 5 12.24 -60.36 22.69
CA ILE A 5 11.86 -59.66 21.46
C ILE A 5 11.77 -58.17 21.79
N LEU A 6 12.69 -57.37 21.25
CA LEU A 6 12.63 -55.90 21.29
C LEU A 6 11.52 -55.41 20.34
N HIS A 7 10.46 -54.87 20.91
CA HIS A 7 9.39 -54.18 20.18
C HIS A 7 9.82 -52.72 19.93
N ALA A 8 10.05 -52.36 18.67
CA ALA A 8 10.31 -50.97 18.27
C ALA A 8 9.02 -50.13 18.38
N PRO A 9 9.06 -48.90 18.91
CA PRO A 9 7.88 -48.04 18.94
C PRO A 9 7.54 -47.52 17.53
N PRO A 10 6.24 -47.41 17.18
CA PRO A 10 5.83 -46.92 15.87
C PRO A 10 6.19 -45.44 15.71
N GLY A 11 6.72 -45.13 14.52
CA GLY A 11 7.18 -43.82 14.12
C GLY A 11 6.13 -42.73 14.33
N ARG A 12 6.56 -41.62 14.93
CA ARG A 12 5.78 -40.39 15.04
C ARG A 12 5.71 -39.77 13.63
N LEU A 13 4.63 -40.06 12.90
CA LEU A 13 4.24 -39.28 11.73
C LEU A 13 3.95 -37.85 12.20
N VAL A 14 4.91 -36.96 12.00
CA VAL A 14 4.68 -35.52 12.11
C VAL A 14 3.74 -35.15 10.97
N ASP A 15 2.49 -34.87 11.30
CA ASP A 15 1.53 -34.24 10.39
C ASP A 15 2.04 -32.83 10.09
N ILE A 16 2.81 -32.69 9.01
CA ILE A 16 3.18 -31.42 8.42
C ILE A 16 2.01 -30.97 7.55
N SER A 17 0.83 -30.81 8.14
CA SER A 17 -0.21 -29.95 7.60
C SER A 17 0.18 -28.50 7.89
N ALA A 18 1.26 -28.06 7.24
CA ALA A 18 1.63 -26.66 7.20
C ALA A 18 0.54 -25.91 6.43
N SER A 19 -0.48 -25.46 7.16
CA SER A 19 -1.44 -24.46 6.69
C SER A 19 -0.65 -23.28 6.11
N ALA A 20 -0.75 -23.08 4.80
CA ALA A 20 -0.11 -21.95 4.13
C ALA A 20 -0.51 -20.65 4.85
N PRO A 21 0.40 -19.68 5.02
CA PRO A 21 0.10 -18.44 5.71
C PRO A 21 -1.13 -17.75 5.07
N PRO A 22 -2.02 -17.14 5.87
CA PRO A 22 -3.22 -16.49 5.37
C PRO A 22 -2.89 -15.54 4.21
N ARG A 23 -3.56 -15.73 3.07
CA ARG A 23 -3.36 -14.86 1.91
C ARG A 23 -3.81 -13.45 2.25
N ASP A 24 -2.93 -12.49 2.06
CA ASP A 24 -3.25 -11.07 2.18
C ASP A 24 -4.34 -10.69 1.16
N ARG A 25 -5.52 -10.32 1.66
CA ARG A 25 -6.69 -9.92 0.86
C ARG A 25 -6.79 -8.40 0.69
N THR A 26 -5.80 -7.65 1.16
CA THR A 26 -5.79 -6.19 1.07
C THR A 26 -5.76 -5.76 -0.38
N SER A 27 -6.77 -4.98 -0.79
CA SER A 27 -6.86 -4.49 -2.17
C SER A 27 -5.68 -3.58 -2.49
N ARG A 28 -5.30 -3.49 -3.78
CA ARG A 28 -4.25 -2.55 -4.22
C ARG A 28 -4.54 -1.11 -3.82
N THR A 29 -5.82 -0.72 -3.85
CA THR A 29 -6.27 0.59 -3.38
C THR A 29 -5.95 0.76 -1.90
N GLN A 30 -6.34 -0.18 -1.05
CA GLN A 30 -6.08 -0.08 0.39
C GLN A 30 -4.58 0.00 0.68
N LYS A 31 -3.76 -0.84 0.03
CA LYS A 31 -2.29 -0.76 0.15
C LYS A 31 -1.74 0.62 -0.23
N ALA A 32 -2.26 1.24 -1.28
CA ALA A 32 -1.84 2.58 -1.69
C ALA A 32 -2.24 3.66 -0.68
N LEU A 33 -3.46 3.58 -0.12
CA LEU A 33 -3.91 4.50 0.92
C LEU A 33 -3.03 4.38 2.18
N ASP A 34 -2.76 3.15 2.61
CA ASP A 34 -1.92 2.87 3.77
C ASP A 34 -0.48 3.36 3.55
N HIS A 35 0.07 3.14 2.35
CA HIS A 35 1.41 3.62 2.01
C HIS A 35 1.48 5.16 1.99
N CYS A 36 0.53 5.85 1.37
CA CYS A 36 0.54 7.33 1.33
C CYS A 36 0.44 7.91 2.75
N LYS A 37 -0.40 7.32 3.61
CA LYS A 37 -0.50 7.72 5.02
C LYS A 37 0.79 7.44 5.78
N ALA A 38 1.41 6.27 5.58
CA ALA A 38 2.66 5.92 6.24
C ALA A 38 3.77 6.91 5.89
N GLU A 39 3.92 7.27 4.61
CA GLU A 39 4.91 8.26 4.17
C GLU A 39 4.63 9.66 4.73
N TRP A 40 3.37 10.07 4.80
CA TRP A 40 2.98 11.31 5.47
C TRP A 40 3.38 11.30 6.95
N SER A 41 3.00 10.24 7.68
CA SER A 41 3.27 10.12 9.12
C SER A 41 4.77 10.07 9.42
N ASN A 42 5.52 9.31 8.63
CA ASN A 42 6.97 9.21 8.75
C ASN A 42 7.64 10.57 8.56
N ALA A 43 7.32 11.27 7.46
CA ALA A 43 7.90 12.58 7.19
C ALA A 43 7.51 13.63 8.24
N TYR A 44 6.28 13.56 8.78
CA TYR A 44 5.85 14.42 9.88
C TYR A 44 6.65 14.16 11.15
N GLN A 45 6.82 12.89 11.53
CA GLN A 45 7.59 12.47 12.70
C GLN A 45 9.05 12.90 12.58
N ILE A 46 9.70 12.65 11.44
CA ILE A 46 11.08 13.09 11.18
C ILE A 46 11.21 14.61 11.34
N ALA A 47 10.23 15.38 10.88
CA ALA A 47 10.26 16.84 11.03
C ALA A 47 10.12 17.28 12.49
N GLN A 48 9.28 16.60 13.28
CA GLN A 48 9.14 16.85 14.71
C GLN A 48 10.40 16.51 15.50
N GLU A 49 11.02 15.36 15.21
CA GLU A 49 12.28 14.92 15.83
C GLU A 49 13.41 15.92 15.55
N LYS A 50 13.37 16.58 14.37
CA LYS A 50 14.30 17.65 13.99
C LYS A 50 13.95 19.02 14.60
N GLY A 51 12.92 19.11 15.45
CA GLY A 51 12.48 20.36 16.07
C GLY A 51 11.95 21.40 15.08
N LEU A 52 11.47 20.96 13.90
CA LEU A 52 10.95 21.90 12.90
C LEU A 52 9.59 22.46 13.33
N PRO A 53 9.27 23.72 12.96
CA PRO A 53 7.95 24.29 13.22
C PRO A 53 6.83 23.43 12.60
N ALA A 54 5.66 23.40 13.25
CA ALA A 54 4.51 22.59 12.83
C ALA A 54 4.12 22.82 11.35
N THR A 55 4.18 24.07 10.88
CA THR A 55 3.90 24.42 9.48
C THR A 55 4.86 23.76 8.49
N LYS A 56 6.15 23.68 8.85
CA LYS A 56 7.18 23.02 8.04
C LYS A 56 7.04 21.50 8.11
N ALA A 57 6.73 20.94 9.28
CA ALA A 57 6.46 19.52 9.44
C ALA A 57 5.25 19.07 8.60
N LEU A 58 4.15 19.81 8.67
CA LEU A 58 2.96 19.56 7.85
C LEU A 58 3.30 19.63 6.36
N ARG A 59 4.04 20.66 5.94
CA ARG A 59 4.43 20.80 4.53
C ARG A 59 5.28 19.62 4.04
N MET A 60 6.23 19.17 4.84
CA MET A 60 7.06 18.00 4.53
C MET A 60 6.21 16.73 4.40
N ALA A 61 5.30 16.50 5.33
CA ALA A 61 4.39 15.36 5.31
C ALA A 61 3.47 15.36 4.08
N GLN A 62 2.92 16.52 3.73
CA GLN A 62 2.12 16.68 2.51
C GLN A 62 2.95 16.35 1.26
N VAL A 63 4.20 16.80 1.16
CA VAL A 63 5.08 16.48 0.02
C VAL A 63 5.35 14.98 -0.05
N ALA A 64 5.64 14.33 1.07
CA ALA A 64 5.87 12.88 1.11
C ALA A 64 4.64 12.09 0.63
N TYR A 65 3.43 12.44 1.10
CA TYR A 65 2.18 11.84 0.60
C TYR A 65 2.04 12.00 -0.91
N LYS A 66 2.33 13.18 -1.47
CA LYS A 66 2.23 13.44 -2.91
C LYS A 66 3.22 12.58 -3.72
N LEU A 67 4.44 12.40 -3.21
CA LEU A 67 5.45 11.56 -3.84
C LEU A 67 5.13 10.06 -3.75
N ALA A 68 4.39 9.65 -2.72
CA ALA A 68 3.94 8.28 -2.51
C ALA A 68 2.74 7.86 -3.37
N LEU A 69 2.13 8.79 -4.11
CA LEU A 69 0.98 8.48 -4.97
C LEU A 69 1.33 7.36 -5.96
N PRO A 70 0.41 6.40 -6.20
CA PRO A 70 0.58 5.38 -7.22
C PRO A 70 0.84 5.97 -8.60
N LYS A 71 1.66 5.30 -9.42
CA LYS A 71 1.88 5.71 -10.81
C LYS A 71 0.64 5.40 -11.68
N LEU A 72 0.54 6.07 -12.83
CA LEU A 72 -0.58 5.92 -13.78
C LEU A 72 -0.26 4.92 -14.91
N ASP A 73 0.42 3.82 -14.59
CA ASP A 73 0.96 2.85 -15.57
C ASP A 73 0.00 1.70 -15.91
N GLY A 74 -1.08 1.51 -15.15
CA GLY A 74 -2.08 0.49 -15.42
C GLY A 74 -3.40 0.71 -14.70
N LEU A 75 -4.46 0.07 -15.18
CA LEU A 75 -5.83 0.27 -14.66
C LEU A 75 -5.95 0.10 -13.13
N PRO A 76 -5.38 -0.94 -12.48
CA PRO A 76 -5.42 -1.05 -11.03
C PRO A 76 -4.70 0.09 -10.30
N ALA A 77 -3.57 0.55 -10.85
CA ALA A 77 -2.78 1.64 -10.26
C ALA A 77 -3.47 3.00 -10.43
N ILE A 78 -4.11 3.25 -11.58
CA ILE A 78 -4.92 4.44 -11.83
C ILE A 78 -6.10 4.53 -10.83
N ARG A 79 -6.80 3.42 -10.57
CA ARG A 79 -7.88 3.39 -9.57
C ARG A 79 -7.36 3.69 -8.15
N ALA A 80 -6.21 3.11 -7.80
CA ALA A 80 -5.56 3.39 -6.52
C ALA A 80 -5.10 4.86 -6.41
N HIS A 81 -4.58 5.44 -7.50
CA HIS A 81 -4.19 6.85 -7.57
C HIS A 81 -5.39 7.78 -7.33
N ILE A 82 -6.51 7.56 -8.01
CA ILE A 82 -7.73 8.37 -7.84
C ILE A 82 -8.20 8.32 -6.38
N ALA A 83 -8.22 7.13 -5.77
CA ALA A 83 -8.61 6.98 -4.36
C ALA A 83 -7.64 7.69 -3.41
N ALA A 84 -6.33 7.60 -3.64
CA ALA A 84 -5.31 8.27 -2.84
C ALA A 84 -5.37 9.80 -2.96
N VAL A 85 -5.68 10.33 -4.15
CA VAL A 85 -5.91 11.77 -4.34
C VAL A 85 -7.19 12.21 -3.61
N ALA A 86 -8.29 11.47 -3.73
CA ALA A 86 -9.53 11.77 -3.03
C ALA A 86 -9.36 11.77 -1.51
N GLN A 87 -8.64 10.79 -0.96
CA GLN A 87 -8.30 10.77 0.47
C GLN A 87 -7.41 11.97 0.85
N GLY A 88 -6.42 12.30 0.03
CA GLY A 88 -5.56 13.45 0.31
C GLY A 88 -6.30 14.79 0.25
N VAL A 89 -7.37 14.92 -0.55
CA VAL A 89 -8.25 16.10 -0.51
C VAL A 89 -8.98 16.18 0.82
N ALA A 90 -9.55 15.06 1.28
CA ALA A 90 -10.22 15.01 2.58
C ALA A 90 -9.29 15.28 3.77
N LEU A 91 -7.99 15.00 3.60
CA LEU A 91 -6.93 15.28 4.58
C LEU A 91 -6.20 16.61 4.36
N GLU A 92 -6.69 17.45 3.43
CA GLU A 92 -6.09 18.75 3.08
C GLU A 92 -4.61 18.67 2.63
N VAL A 93 -4.18 17.51 2.10
CA VAL A 93 -2.87 17.34 1.46
C VAL A 93 -2.80 18.10 0.14
N PHE A 94 -3.92 18.15 -0.58
CA PHE A 94 -4.03 18.82 -1.87
C PHE A 94 -4.86 20.09 -1.76
N THR A 95 -4.46 21.12 -2.51
CA THR A 95 -5.36 22.22 -2.83
C THR A 95 -6.38 21.75 -3.87
N GLY A 96 -7.49 22.47 -4.01
CA GLY A 96 -8.48 22.17 -5.06
C GLY A 96 -7.88 22.19 -6.48
N ARG A 97 -6.88 23.04 -6.72
CA ARG A 97 -6.17 23.11 -8.01
C ARG A 97 -5.29 21.87 -8.21
N ASP A 98 -4.45 21.53 -7.23
CA ASP A 98 -3.55 20.37 -7.30
C ASP A 98 -4.34 19.07 -7.54
N ALA A 99 -5.40 18.87 -6.76
CA ALA A 99 -6.24 17.69 -6.84
C ALA A 99 -6.89 17.55 -8.22
N SER A 100 -7.45 18.64 -8.75
CA SER A 100 -8.09 18.65 -10.07
C SER A 100 -7.11 18.27 -11.19
N GLN A 101 -5.87 18.78 -11.14
CA GLN A 101 -4.85 18.46 -12.13
C GLN A 101 -4.43 16.98 -12.09
N LEU A 102 -4.27 16.41 -10.88
CA LEU A 102 -3.93 14.99 -10.71
C LEU A 102 -5.06 14.07 -11.17
N LEU A 103 -6.31 14.39 -10.80
CA LEU A 103 -7.48 13.63 -11.25
C LEU A 103 -7.67 13.71 -12.76
N TYR A 104 -7.39 14.86 -13.38
CA TYR A 104 -7.41 15.00 -14.82
C TYR A 104 -6.34 14.13 -15.50
N ALA A 105 -5.10 14.13 -14.99
CA ALA A 105 -4.05 13.26 -15.50
C ALA A 105 -4.43 11.77 -15.39
N ALA A 106 -5.05 11.36 -14.28
CA ALA A 106 -5.56 10.00 -14.09
C ALA A 106 -6.67 9.65 -15.09
N GLN A 107 -7.56 10.60 -15.41
CA GLN A 107 -8.61 10.43 -16.42
C GLN A 107 -8.02 10.26 -17.83
N VAL A 108 -7.00 11.04 -18.19
CA VAL A 108 -6.27 10.89 -19.47
C VAL A 108 -5.64 9.50 -19.55
N ALA A 109 -4.92 9.07 -18.50
CA ALA A 109 -4.30 7.75 -18.46
C ALA A 109 -5.33 6.62 -18.60
N LEU A 110 -6.48 6.73 -17.92
CA LEU A 110 -7.58 5.76 -18.02
C LEU A 110 -8.09 5.64 -19.47
N THR A 111 -8.25 6.78 -20.14
CA THR A 111 -8.73 6.84 -21.53
C THR A 111 -7.75 6.18 -22.49
N LEU A 112 -6.43 6.41 -22.31
CA LEU A 112 -5.40 5.79 -23.14
C LEU A 112 -5.36 4.27 -22.96
N GLN A 113 -5.49 3.77 -21.72
CA GLN A 113 -5.54 2.34 -21.43
C GLN A 113 -6.73 1.65 -22.09
N GLN A 114 -7.92 2.26 -22.04
CA GLN A 114 -9.13 1.70 -22.65
C GLN A 114 -9.05 1.61 -24.19
N LYS A 115 -8.35 2.55 -24.84
CA LYS A 115 -8.10 2.49 -26.29
C LYS A 115 -7.11 1.39 -26.66
N GLY A 116 -6.08 1.16 -25.83
CA GLY A 116 -5.09 0.09 -26.05
C GLY A 116 -5.68 -1.31 -25.96
N THR A 117 -6.70 -1.53 -25.13
CA THR A 117 -7.38 -2.83 -24.97
C THR A 117 -8.37 -3.19 -26.08
N LYS A 118 -8.66 -2.28 -27.03
CA LYS A 118 -9.63 -2.50 -28.12
C LYS A 118 -8.97 -2.87 -29.47
N LYS A 119 -7.75 -3.38 -29.46
CA LYS A 119 -7.06 -3.96 -30.62
C LYS A 119 -6.94 -5.46 -30.44
#